data_AF-A0A2M7JHN4-F1
#
_entry.id   AF-A0A2M7JHN4-F1
#
_cell.length_a   1.000
_cell.length_b   1.000
_cell.length_c   1.000
_cell.angle_alpha   90.00
_cell.angle_beta   90.00
_cell.angle_gamma   90.00
#
_symmetry.space_group_name_H-M   'P 1'
#
loop_
_entity.id
_entity.type
_entity.pdbx_description
1 polymer ?
#
loop_
_entity_poly.entity_id
_entity_poly.type
_entity_poly.pdbx_seq_one_letter_code
_entity_poly.pdbx_strand_id
1 'polypeptide(L)'
;MLEKLFPFLGWFRIFSKESLRSDALAGLTVALVLIPQSMAYAQLAGLPAYYGLYAAFLPPMIAALFGSSRQLATGPVAVVSLMTSASLAPLATAGSEGYIAYAILLALMVGIFQFALGVLRLGVVVNFLSHPVVNGFTNAAAIIIATSQLSKMFGVYVDTAEHHYVTVFKVVAAAVNHTHWPTFFMGLGAFAIMYALRWLNPRIPNVLVAVAVTTLISWATGFDHNVRLPLSSVESR
;
A
#
# COMPACT_ATOMS: atom_id res chain seq x y z
N MET A 1 -34.25 -6.41 -13.31
CA MET A 1 -33.47 -7.50 -12.67
C MET A 1 -32.00 -7.42 -13.05
N LEU A 2 -31.64 -7.19 -14.32
CA LEU A 2 -30.24 -7.03 -14.74
C LEU A 2 -29.49 -5.89 -14.03
N GLU A 3 -30.11 -4.72 -13.81
CA GLU A 3 -29.46 -3.60 -13.10
C GLU A 3 -29.11 -3.92 -11.63
N LYS A 4 -29.73 -4.94 -11.02
CA LYS A 4 -29.36 -5.41 -9.67
C LYS A 4 -28.12 -6.31 -9.69
N LEU A 5 -27.84 -6.97 -10.82
CA LEU A 5 -26.67 -7.83 -11.01
C LEU A 5 -25.49 -7.08 -11.64
N PHE A 6 -25.79 -6.14 -12.55
CA PHE A 6 -24.84 -5.33 -13.30
C PHE A 6 -25.16 -3.84 -13.09
N PRO A 7 -24.79 -3.27 -11.93
CA PRO A 7 -25.16 -1.90 -11.58
C PRO A 7 -24.56 -0.86 -12.53
N PHE A 8 -23.44 -1.17 -13.21
CA PHE A 8 -22.84 -0.29 -14.21
C PHE A 8 -23.75 0.05 -15.41
N LEU A 9 -24.75 -0.78 -15.71
CA LEU A 9 -25.73 -0.47 -16.77
C LEU A 9 -26.56 0.79 -16.46
N GLY A 10 -26.71 1.14 -15.18
CA GLY A 10 -27.41 2.35 -14.75
C GLY A 10 -26.62 3.64 -14.99
N TRP A 11 -25.31 3.57 -15.28
CA TRP A 11 -24.46 4.76 -15.39
C TRP A 11 -24.84 5.67 -16.55
N PHE A 12 -25.24 5.08 -17.67
CA PHE A 12 -25.61 5.80 -18.90
C PHE A 12 -26.81 6.74 -18.70
N ARG A 13 -27.69 6.48 -17.72
CA ARG A 13 -28.86 7.32 -17.44
C ARG A 13 -28.53 8.62 -16.71
N ILE A 14 -27.39 8.66 -16.01
CA ILE A 14 -26.95 9.79 -15.18
C ILE A 14 -25.75 10.50 -15.84
N PHE A 15 -25.39 10.08 -17.05
CA PHE A 15 -24.19 10.52 -17.72
C PHE A 15 -24.41 11.87 -18.40
N SER A 16 -23.65 12.88 -17.97
CA SER A 16 -23.58 14.19 -18.64
C SER A 16 -22.14 14.48 -19.06
N LYS A 17 -21.94 15.35 -20.06
CA LYS A 17 -20.59 15.80 -20.47
C LYS A 17 -19.82 16.45 -19.32
N GLU A 18 -20.53 17.14 -18.43
CA GLU A 18 -19.96 17.77 -17.24
C GLU A 18 -19.50 16.73 -16.22
N SER A 19 -20.33 15.70 -15.95
CA SER A 19 -19.95 14.57 -15.09
C SER A 19 -18.72 13.86 -15.62
N LEU A 20 -18.63 13.61 -16.93
CA LEU A 20 -17.45 12.96 -17.51
C LEU A 20 -16.17 13.77 -17.29
N ARG A 21 -16.23 15.10 -17.45
CA ARG A 21 -15.07 15.96 -17.20
C ARG A 21 -14.67 15.95 -15.72
N SER A 22 -15.65 16.03 -14.82
CA SER A 22 -15.42 15.98 -13.38
C SER A 22 -14.84 14.62 -12.94
N ASP A 23 -15.43 13.53 -13.42
CA ASP A 23 -15.03 12.15 -13.09
C ASP A 23 -13.64 11.83 -13.68
N ALA A 24 -13.32 12.33 -14.88
CA ALA A 24 -11.99 12.17 -15.46
C ALA A 24 -10.91 12.90 -14.64
N LEU A 25 -11.19 14.13 -14.19
CA LEU A 25 -10.27 14.87 -13.33
C LEU A 25 -10.11 14.19 -11.96
N ALA A 26 -11.21 13.74 -11.35
CA ALA A 26 -11.18 13.02 -10.08
C ALA A 26 -10.47 11.66 -10.19
N GLY A 27 -10.72 10.91 -11.27
CA GLY A 27 -10.05 9.64 -11.53
C GLY A 27 -8.54 9.82 -11.72
N LEU A 28 -8.12 10.86 -12.46
CA LEU A 28 -6.72 11.19 -12.64
C LEU A 28 -6.04 11.56 -11.30
N THR A 29 -6.67 12.39 -10.47
CA THR A 29 -6.10 12.77 -9.18
C THR A 29 -5.97 11.58 -8.24
N VAL A 30 -7.00 10.71 -8.18
CA VAL A 30 -6.96 9.47 -7.40
C VAL A 30 -5.86 8.54 -7.91
N ALA A 31 -5.75 8.34 -9.22
CA ALA A 31 -4.71 7.49 -9.81
C ALA A 31 -3.29 7.98 -9.47
N LEU A 32 -3.05 9.29 -9.55
CA LEU A 32 -1.75 9.89 -9.23
C LEU A 32 -1.33 9.66 -7.77
N VAL A 33 -2.27 9.66 -6.83
CA VAL A 33 -2.01 9.35 -5.41
C VAL A 33 -1.87 7.84 -5.20
N LEU A 34 -2.67 7.04 -5.90
CA LEU A 34 -2.72 5.59 -5.74
C LEU A 34 -1.42 4.91 -6.18
N ILE A 35 -0.72 5.42 -7.19
CA ILE A 35 0.55 4.84 -7.70
C ILE A 35 1.61 4.68 -6.60
N PRO A 36 2.13 5.75 -5.98
CA PRO A 36 3.17 5.61 -4.95
C PRO A 36 2.66 4.89 -3.71
N GLN A 37 1.39 5.10 -3.34
CA GLN A 37 0.76 4.45 -2.20
C GLN A 37 0.71 2.93 -2.37
N SER A 38 0.32 2.44 -3.54
CA SER A 38 0.19 1.01 -3.80
C SER A 38 1.54 0.31 -3.87
N MET A 39 2.57 0.98 -4.38
CA MET A 39 3.95 0.47 -4.35
C MET A 39 4.46 0.30 -2.91
N ALA A 40 4.19 1.28 -2.04
CA ALA A 40 4.53 1.19 -0.61
C ALA A 40 3.76 0.04 0.07
N TYR A 41 2.48 -0.15 -0.28
CA TYR A 41 1.65 -1.21 0.27
C TYR A 41 2.07 -2.61 -0.20
N ALA A 42 2.58 -2.76 -1.43
CA ALA A 42 3.16 -4.04 -1.86
C ALA A 42 4.42 -4.39 -1.05
N GLN A 43 5.29 -3.41 -0.79
CA GLN A 43 6.45 -3.61 0.08
C GLN A 43 6.05 -3.96 1.52
N LEU A 44 4.97 -3.37 2.04
CA LEU A 44 4.40 -3.76 3.34
C LEU A 44 3.90 -5.20 3.35
N ALA A 45 3.43 -5.71 2.21
CA ALA A 45 3.00 -7.09 2.04
C ALA A 45 4.16 -8.06 1.76
N GLY A 46 5.42 -7.61 1.84
CA GLY A 46 6.59 -8.45 1.52
C GLY A 46 6.75 -8.75 0.03
N LEU A 47 6.08 -8.02 -0.85
CA LEU A 47 6.13 -8.19 -2.30
C LEU A 47 7.00 -7.11 -2.97
N PRO A 48 7.57 -7.39 -4.16
CA PRO A 48 8.19 -6.36 -4.98
C PRO A 48 7.23 -5.21 -5.26
N ALA A 49 7.74 -3.97 -5.27
CA ALA A 49 6.90 -2.77 -5.32
C ALA A 49 5.97 -2.69 -6.55
N TYR A 50 6.38 -3.25 -7.69
CA TYR A 50 5.57 -3.27 -8.91
C TYR A 50 4.30 -4.11 -8.79
N TYR A 51 4.22 -5.07 -7.88
CA TYR A 51 2.95 -5.79 -7.59
C TYR A 51 1.86 -4.86 -7.07
N GLY A 52 2.25 -3.74 -6.45
CA GLY A 52 1.33 -2.69 -6.04
C GLY A 52 0.60 -2.07 -7.23
N LEU A 53 1.28 -1.92 -8.37
CA LEU A 53 0.68 -1.40 -9.60
C LEU A 53 -0.33 -2.38 -10.17
N TYR A 54 -0.05 -3.69 -10.12
CA TYR A 54 -1.01 -4.72 -10.53
C TYR A 54 -2.27 -4.70 -9.66
N ALA A 55 -2.09 -4.59 -8.34
CA ALA A 55 -3.18 -4.50 -7.37
C ALA A 55 -3.98 -3.19 -7.45
N ALA A 56 -3.37 -2.10 -7.92
CA ALA A 56 -4.01 -0.80 -8.10
C ALA A 56 -4.74 -0.65 -9.44
N PHE A 57 -4.51 -1.54 -10.40
CA PHE A 57 -5.06 -1.42 -11.74
C PHE A 57 -6.26 -2.34 -11.99
N LEU A 58 -6.03 -3.66 -12.04
CA LEU A 58 -7.09 -4.61 -12.43
C LEU A 58 -8.21 -4.73 -11.38
N PRO A 59 -7.91 -4.93 -10.07
CA PRO A 59 -8.98 -5.10 -9.08
C PRO A 59 -9.90 -3.89 -8.95
N PRO A 60 -9.40 -2.63 -8.88
CA PRO A 60 -10.27 -1.46 -8.83
C PRO A 60 -11.12 -1.28 -10.09
N MET A 61 -10.57 -1.57 -11.27
CA MET A 61 -11.31 -1.50 -12.53
C MET A 61 -12.49 -2.48 -12.55
N ILE A 62 -12.29 -3.71 -12.07
CA ILE A 62 -13.36 -4.71 -11.96
C ILE A 62 -14.35 -4.32 -10.86
N ALA A 63 -13.85 -3.93 -9.68
CA ALA A 63 -14.67 -3.57 -8.54
C ALA A 63 -15.57 -2.35 -8.81
N ALA A 64 -15.10 -1.37 -9.59
CA ALA A 64 -15.89 -0.21 -9.99
C ALA A 64 -17.18 -0.63 -10.73
N LEU A 65 -17.15 -1.69 -11.54
CA LEU A 65 -18.33 -2.17 -12.29
C LEU A 65 -19.44 -2.71 -11.37
N PHE A 66 -19.07 -3.27 -10.21
CA PHE A 66 -20.00 -3.92 -9.28
C PHE A 66 -20.25 -3.10 -8.01
N GLY A 67 -19.60 -1.95 -7.86
CA GLY A 67 -19.72 -1.08 -6.70
C GLY A 67 -21.14 -0.53 -6.54
N SER A 68 -21.65 -0.53 -5.32
CA SER A 68 -22.94 0.08 -4.96
C SER A 68 -22.86 1.62 -4.80
N SER A 69 -21.65 2.16 -4.66
CA SER A 69 -21.37 3.60 -4.52
C SER A 69 -20.47 4.07 -5.66
N ARG A 70 -20.84 5.19 -6.28
CA ARG A 70 -20.10 5.79 -7.41
C ARG A 70 -18.79 6.45 -6.99
N GLN A 71 -18.69 6.86 -5.73
CA GLN A 71 -17.52 7.55 -5.17
C GLN A 71 -16.56 6.59 -4.46
N LEU A 72 -16.92 5.30 -4.35
CA LEU A 72 -16.07 4.33 -3.67
C LEU A 72 -14.88 3.96 -4.56
N ALA A 73 -13.70 4.44 -4.19
CA ALA A 73 -12.44 3.96 -4.73
C ALA A 73 -11.98 2.73 -3.94
N THR A 74 -11.82 1.60 -4.61
CA THR A 74 -11.21 0.40 -4.05
C THR A 74 -9.75 0.32 -4.47
N GLY A 75 -8.92 -0.36 -3.68
CA GLY A 75 -7.50 -0.47 -3.92
C GLY A 75 -6.79 -1.21 -2.80
N PRO A 76 -5.47 -1.43 -2.92
CA PRO A 76 -4.69 -1.99 -1.82
C PRO A 76 -4.75 -1.08 -0.60
N VAL A 77 -4.71 -1.68 0.59
CA VAL A 77 -4.78 -0.96 1.88
C VAL A 77 -3.67 -1.47 2.79
N ALA A 78 -3.01 -0.55 3.51
CA ALA A 78 -1.86 -0.85 4.38
C ALA A 78 -2.11 -1.99 5.37
N VAL A 79 -3.30 -2.03 5.99
CA VAL A 79 -3.65 -3.04 7.00
C VAL A 79 -3.71 -4.43 6.36
N VAL A 80 -4.37 -4.57 5.21
CA VAL A 80 -4.46 -5.84 4.48
C VAL A 80 -3.07 -6.29 4.04
N SER A 81 -2.21 -5.36 3.58
CA SER A 81 -0.82 -5.66 3.26
C SER A 81 -0.04 -6.24 4.44
N LEU A 82 -0.13 -5.63 5.63
CA LEU A 82 0.53 -6.15 6.82
C LEU A 82 -0.01 -7.52 7.24
N MET A 83 -1.32 -7.72 7.14
CA MET A 83 -1.95 -9.02 7.42
C MET A 83 -1.47 -10.10 6.45
N THR A 84 -1.40 -9.79 5.15
CA THR A 84 -0.80 -10.67 4.13
C THR A 84 0.64 -11.02 4.50
N SER A 85 1.45 -10.02 4.88
CA SER A 85 2.83 -10.27 5.28
C SER A 85 2.93 -11.20 6.49
N ALA A 86 2.11 -10.95 7.52
CA ALA A 86 2.10 -11.75 8.74
C ALA A 86 1.62 -13.19 8.49
N SER A 87 0.63 -13.39 7.62
CA SER A 87 0.13 -14.73 7.28
C SER A 87 1.12 -15.55 6.46
N LEU A 88 1.93 -14.91 5.62
CA LEU A 88 2.87 -15.58 4.72
C LEU A 88 4.28 -15.72 5.28
N ALA A 89 4.69 -14.86 6.23
CA ALA A 89 6.03 -14.88 6.81
C ALA A 89 6.47 -16.25 7.36
N PRO A 90 5.60 -17.08 8.00
CA PRO A 90 5.99 -18.41 8.46
C PRO A 90 6.15 -19.45 7.33
N LEU A 91 5.66 -19.16 6.13
CA LEU A 91 5.54 -20.13 5.04
C LEU A 91 6.62 -19.97 3.96
N ALA A 92 7.08 -18.74 3.73
CA ALA A 92 8.10 -18.44 2.73
C ALA A 92 8.84 -17.14 3.06
N THR A 93 10.06 -16.99 2.53
CA THR A 93 10.84 -15.75 2.63
C THR A 93 10.24 -14.67 1.73
N ALA A 94 10.01 -13.47 2.28
CA ALA A 94 9.50 -12.32 1.53
C ALA A 94 10.31 -12.05 0.25
N GLY A 95 9.62 -11.72 -0.84
CA GLY A 95 10.22 -11.48 -2.16
C GLY A 95 10.64 -12.72 -2.95
N SER A 96 10.67 -13.92 -2.34
CA SER A 96 10.93 -15.17 -3.09
C SER A 96 9.80 -15.52 -4.05
N GLU A 97 10.10 -16.33 -5.08
CA GLU A 97 9.08 -16.80 -6.02
C GLU A 97 7.94 -17.57 -5.32
N GLY A 98 8.28 -18.41 -4.34
CA GLY A 98 7.30 -19.15 -3.53
C GLY A 98 6.40 -18.22 -2.71
N TYR A 99 6.96 -17.15 -2.14
CA TYR A 99 6.17 -16.15 -1.39
C TYR A 99 5.18 -15.42 -2.27
N ILE A 100 5.60 -15.04 -3.48
CA ILE A 100 4.74 -14.40 -4.48
C ILE A 100 3.59 -15.36 -4.87
N ALA A 101 3.89 -16.63 -5.12
CA ALA A 101 2.88 -17.63 -5.44
C ALA A 101 1.86 -17.80 -4.30
N TYR A 102 2.31 -17.85 -3.05
CA TYR A 102 1.43 -17.92 -1.89
C TYR A 102 0.60 -16.65 -1.71
N ALA A 103 1.14 -15.46 -2.00
CA ALA A 103 0.36 -14.22 -1.96
C ALA A 103 -0.75 -14.19 -3.00
N ILE A 104 -0.48 -14.67 -4.22
CA ILE A 104 -1.49 -14.79 -5.28
C ILE A 104 -2.58 -15.80 -4.88
N LEU A 105 -2.18 -16.96 -4.33
CA LEU A 105 -3.11 -17.98 -3.85
C LEU A 105 -3.97 -17.45 -2.69
N LEU A 106 -3.37 -16.75 -1.74
CA LEU A 106 -4.08 -16.13 -0.62
C LEU A 106 -5.11 -15.11 -1.12
N ALA A 107 -4.73 -14.25 -2.06
CA ALA A 107 -5.65 -13.30 -2.68
C ALA A 107 -6.84 -14.00 -3.36
N LEU A 108 -6.59 -15.10 -4.07
CA LEU A 108 -7.64 -15.91 -4.70
C LEU A 108 -8.58 -16.54 -3.64
N MET A 109 -8.03 -17.16 -2.60
CA MET A 109 -8.82 -17.76 -1.52
C MET A 109 -9.69 -16.72 -0.81
N VAL A 110 -9.10 -15.58 -0.45
CA VAL A 110 -9.83 -14.46 0.18
C VAL A 110 -10.93 -13.95 -0.75
N GLY A 111 -10.67 -13.84 -2.05
CA GLY A 111 -11.68 -13.47 -3.06
C GLY A 111 -12.84 -14.46 -3.12
N ILE A 112 -12.56 -15.77 -3.11
CA ILE A 112 -13.59 -16.83 -3.08
C ILE A 112 -14.42 -16.73 -1.80
N PHE A 113 -13.79 -16.55 -0.64
CA PHE A 113 -14.50 -16.37 0.63
C PHE A 113 -15.39 -15.12 0.60
N GLN A 114 -14.86 -13.97 0.16
CA GLN A 114 -15.66 -12.74 0.07
C GLN A 114 -16.83 -12.88 -0.90
N PHE A 115 -16.61 -13.55 -2.05
CA PHE A 115 -17.68 -13.84 -3.01
C PHE A 115 -18.76 -14.74 -2.39
N ALA A 116 -18.37 -15.83 -1.70
CA ALA A 116 -19.30 -16.72 -1.03
C ALA A 116 -20.12 -16.00 0.06
N LEU A 117 -19.47 -15.18 0.90
CA LEU A 117 -20.15 -14.36 1.90
C LEU A 117 -21.14 -13.37 1.25
N GLY A 118 -20.76 -12.79 0.10
CA GLY A 118 -21.63 -11.91 -0.69
C GLY A 118 -22.86 -12.64 -1.23
N VAL A 119 -22.69 -13.84 -1.80
CA VAL A 119 -23.80 -14.69 -2.30
C VAL A 119 -24.75 -15.08 -1.16
N LEU A 120 -24.21 -15.42 0.01
CA LEU A 120 -24.99 -15.72 1.22
C LEU A 120 -25.58 -14.47 1.91
N ARG A 121 -25.31 -13.27 1.37
CA ARG A 121 -25.76 -11.97 1.93
C ARG A 121 -25.32 -11.75 3.38
N LEU A 122 -24.18 -12.32 3.77
CA LEU A 122 -23.62 -12.20 5.11
C LEU A 122 -22.97 -10.83 5.39
N GLY A 123 -23.04 -9.89 4.46
CA GLY A 123 -22.63 -8.50 4.68
C GLY A 123 -23.39 -7.82 5.84
N VAL A 124 -24.60 -8.30 6.18
CA VAL A 124 -25.35 -7.81 7.35
C VAL A 124 -24.59 -8.06 8.65
N VAL A 125 -23.74 -9.09 8.72
CA VAL A 125 -22.92 -9.40 9.89
C VAL A 125 -21.96 -8.24 10.22
N VAL A 126 -21.48 -7.52 9.20
CA VAL A 126 -20.57 -6.37 9.37
C VAL A 126 -21.25 -5.23 10.15
N ASN A 127 -22.58 -5.10 10.05
CA ASN A 127 -23.34 -4.08 10.79
C ASN A 127 -23.40 -4.34 12.30
N PHE A 128 -23.04 -5.55 12.76
CA PHE A 128 -22.97 -5.89 14.18
C PHE A 128 -21.60 -5.56 14.80
N LEU A 129 -20.62 -5.13 14.01
CA LEU A 129 -19.35 -4.65 14.54
C LEU A 129 -19.57 -3.31 15.23
N SER A 130 -19.34 -3.28 16.54
CA SER A 130 -19.53 -2.07 17.32
C SER A 130 -18.48 -1.01 16.94
N HIS A 131 -18.90 0.26 16.94
CA HIS A 131 -18.02 1.40 16.66
C HIS A 131 -16.73 1.40 17.52
N PRO A 132 -16.78 1.07 18.84
CA PRO A 132 -15.56 0.95 19.66
C PRO A 132 -14.56 -0.10 19.15
N VAL A 133 -15.04 -1.24 18.64
CA VAL A 133 -14.16 -2.32 18.12
C VAL A 133 -13.44 -1.85 16.85
N VAL A 134 -14.17 -1.21 15.93
CA VAL A 134 -13.58 -0.68 14.69
C VAL A 134 -12.55 0.42 14.99
N ASN A 135 -12.85 1.30 15.95
CA ASN A 135 -11.91 2.33 16.40
C ASN A 135 -10.65 1.73 17.04
N GLY A 136 -10.81 0.74 17.94
CA GLY A 136 -9.69 0.05 18.57
C GLY A 136 -8.79 -0.64 17.54
N PHE A 137 -9.39 -1.37 16.60
CA PHE A 137 -8.67 -2.02 15.51
C PHE A 137 -7.91 -1.01 14.64
N THR A 138 -8.57 0.08 14.22
CA THR A 138 -7.97 1.09 13.34
C THR A 138 -6.79 1.82 14.02
N ASN A 139 -6.93 2.18 15.30
CA ASN A 139 -5.86 2.82 16.07
C ASN A 139 -4.66 1.87 16.25
N ALA A 140 -4.90 0.60 16.57
CA ALA A 140 -3.85 -0.40 16.67
C ALA A 140 -3.12 -0.59 15.32
N ALA A 141 -3.88 -0.71 14.23
CA ALA A 141 -3.32 -0.77 12.88
C ALA A 141 -2.46 0.45 12.55
N ALA A 142 -2.90 1.66 12.88
CA ALA A 142 -2.13 2.89 12.65
C ALA A 142 -0.79 2.87 13.40
N ILE A 143 -0.77 2.43 14.66
CA ILE A 143 0.46 2.29 15.46
C ILE A 143 1.39 1.25 14.83
N ILE A 144 0.87 0.09 14.44
CA ILE A 144 1.67 -0.98 13.80
C ILE A 144 2.26 -0.49 12.47
N ILE A 145 1.45 0.16 11.62
CA ILE A 145 1.92 0.72 10.35
C ILE A 145 3.03 1.74 10.59
N ALA A 146 2.81 2.73 11.47
CA ALA A 146 3.80 3.77 11.76
C ALA A 146 5.12 3.17 12.29
N THR A 147 5.04 2.28 13.26
CA THR A 147 6.22 1.64 13.87
C THR A 147 6.94 0.71 12.90
N SER A 148 6.24 0.05 11.96
CA SER A 148 6.84 -0.77 10.92
C SER A 148 7.69 0.01 9.92
N GLN A 149 7.50 1.34 9.82
CA GLN A 149 8.31 2.19 8.93
C GLN A 149 9.60 2.71 9.59
N LEU A 150 9.78 2.53 10.91
CA LEU A 150 10.94 3.08 11.62
C LEU A 150 12.26 2.53 11.09
N SER A 151 12.34 1.22 10.80
CA SER A 151 13.55 0.60 10.25
C SER A 151 13.98 1.23 8.93
N LYS A 152 13.00 1.48 8.03
CA LYS A 152 13.23 2.17 6.75
C LYS A 152 13.61 3.64 6.94
N MET A 153 13.01 4.33 7.91
CA MET A 153 13.28 5.74 8.17
C MET A 153 14.69 5.97 8.72
N PHE A 154 15.17 5.10 9.61
CA PHE A 154 16.53 5.17 10.17
C PHE A 154 17.58 4.44 9.31
N GLY A 155 17.15 3.67 8.30
CA GLY A 155 18.05 2.89 7.44
C GLY A 155 18.74 1.74 8.17
N VAL A 156 18.06 1.13 9.14
CA VAL A 156 18.60 0.02 9.95
C VAL A 156 17.87 -1.29 9.64
N TYR A 157 18.60 -2.40 9.66
CA TYR A 157 18.06 -3.74 9.49
C TYR A 157 18.02 -4.47 10.83
N VAL A 158 16.89 -5.14 11.11
CA VAL A 158 16.67 -5.91 12.32
C VAL A 158 15.80 -7.11 11.98
N ASP A 159 16.16 -8.28 12.51
CA ASP A 159 15.36 -9.49 12.36
C ASP A 159 14.03 -9.37 13.10
N THR A 160 12.95 -9.75 12.41
CA THR A 160 11.60 -9.80 12.95
C THR A 160 11.55 -10.78 14.13
N ALA A 161 11.07 -10.31 15.28
CA ALA A 161 10.78 -11.13 16.45
C ALA A 161 9.35 -11.68 16.40
N GLU A 162 9.06 -12.68 17.24
CA GLU A 162 7.72 -13.29 17.37
C GLU A 162 6.63 -12.25 17.71
N HIS A 163 6.98 -11.24 18.51
CA HIS A 163 6.07 -10.15 18.83
C HIS A 163 6.55 -8.81 18.26
N HIS A 164 5.63 -8.08 17.63
CA HIS A 164 5.92 -6.79 16.97
C HIS A 164 6.60 -5.78 17.88
N TYR A 165 6.18 -5.67 19.14
CA TYR A 165 6.78 -4.73 20.09
C TYR A 165 8.26 -5.01 20.37
N VAL A 166 8.68 -6.29 20.34
CA VAL A 166 10.08 -6.68 20.49
C VAL A 166 10.89 -6.25 19.27
N THR A 167 10.33 -6.42 18.07
CA THR A 167 10.94 -5.92 16.82
C THR A 167 11.13 -4.41 16.89
N VAL A 168 10.11 -3.67 17.33
CA VAL A 168 10.18 -2.20 17.48
C VAL A 168 11.27 -1.80 18.47
N PHE A 169 11.37 -2.46 19.62
CA PHE A 169 12.44 -2.18 20.60
C PHE A 169 13.83 -2.38 20.00
N LYS A 170 14.05 -3.49 19.29
CA LYS A 170 15.31 -3.77 18.59
C LYS A 170 15.61 -2.71 17.53
N VAL A 171 14.62 -2.26 16.76
CA VAL A 171 14.77 -1.18 15.76
C VAL A 171 15.16 0.13 16.43
N VAL A 172 14.54 0.50 17.54
CA VAL A 172 14.90 1.72 18.29
C VAL A 172 16.33 1.63 18.83
N ALA A 173 16.72 0.49 19.41
CA ALA A 173 18.07 0.28 19.91
C ALA A 173 19.12 0.33 18.78
N ALA A 174 18.81 -0.24 17.62
CA ALA A 174 19.66 -0.17 16.43
C ALA A 174 19.75 1.26 15.87
N ALA A 175 18.63 2.00 15.83
CA ALA A 175 18.60 3.38 15.36
C ALA A 175 19.53 4.29 16.17
N VAL A 176 19.64 4.11 17.49
CA VAL A 176 20.53 4.94 18.33
C VAL A 176 21.99 4.86 17.87
N ASN A 177 22.46 3.67 17.48
CA ASN A 177 23.88 3.45 17.19
C ASN A 177 24.21 3.39 15.70
N HIS A 178 23.25 3.03 14.85
CA HIS A 178 23.48 2.66 13.45
C HIS A 178 22.60 3.43 12.46
N THR A 179 22.03 4.57 12.85
CA THR A 179 21.23 5.39 11.91
C THR A 179 22.04 5.76 10.68
N HIS A 180 21.50 5.44 9.51
CA HIS A 180 22.00 5.94 8.24
C HIS A 180 21.47 7.36 8.02
N TRP A 181 22.25 8.36 8.48
CA TRP A 181 21.88 9.78 8.44
C TRP A 181 21.37 10.27 7.08
N PRO A 182 21.97 9.89 5.93
CA PRO A 182 21.45 10.31 4.63
C PRO A 182 20.01 9.83 4.37
N THR A 183 19.69 8.58 4.74
CA THR A 183 18.32 8.03 4.62
C THR A 183 17.36 8.76 5.54
N PHE A 184 17.79 9.03 6.78
CA PHE A 184 16.99 9.75 7.76
C PHE A 184 16.62 11.16 7.27
N PHE A 185 17.59 11.93 6.78
CA PHE A 185 17.32 13.28 6.25
C PHE A 185 16.48 13.25 4.96
N MET A 186 16.65 12.23 4.11
CA MET A 186 15.80 12.06 2.94
C MET A 186 14.34 11.78 3.35
N GLY A 187 14.12 10.92 4.35
CA GLY A 187 12.79 10.66 4.92
C GLY A 187 12.17 11.90 5.56
N LEU A 188 12.94 12.63 6.38
CA LEU A 188 12.50 13.87 7.00
C LEU A 188 12.16 14.95 5.95
N GLY A 189 12.98 15.06 4.91
CA GLY A 189 12.74 15.94 3.76
C GLY A 189 11.45 15.59 3.02
N ALA A 190 11.18 14.30 2.81
CA ALA A 190 9.92 13.84 2.22
C ALA A 190 8.71 14.27 3.05
N PHE A 191 8.76 14.11 4.38
CA PHE A 191 7.71 14.59 5.28
C PHE A 191 7.53 16.11 5.23
N ALA A 192 8.64 16.85 5.24
CA ALA A 192 8.60 18.30 5.14
C ALA A 192 7.95 18.76 3.82
N ILE A 193 8.29 18.15 2.69
CA ILE A 193 7.66 18.44 1.38
C ILE A 193 6.16 18.14 1.44
N MET A 194 5.77 16.96 1.94
CA MET A 194 4.36 16.57 2.02
C MET A 194 3.53 17.51 2.89
N TYR A 195 4.09 17.94 4.02
CA TYR A 195 3.43 18.86 4.96
C TYR A 195 3.36 20.29 4.41
N ALA A 196 4.46 20.80 3.86
CA ALA A 196 4.53 22.14 3.28
C ALA A 196 3.56 22.28 2.09
N LEU A 197 3.52 21.30 1.18
CA LEU A 197 2.59 21.32 0.05
C LEU A 197 1.13 21.23 0.49
N ARG A 198 0.84 20.43 1.54
CA ARG A 198 -0.51 20.37 2.11
C ARG A 198 -0.95 21.72 2.65
N TRP A 199 -0.04 22.49 3.25
CA TRP A 199 -0.32 23.83 3.77
C TRP A 199 -0.43 24.89 2.65
N LEU A 200 0.46 24.85 1.66
CA LEU A 200 0.50 25.82 0.55
C LEU A 200 -0.66 25.64 -0.43
N ASN A 201 -0.90 24.40 -0.87
CA ASN A 201 -1.97 24.08 -1.82
C ASN A 201 -2.42 22.62 -1.71
N PRO A 202 -3.55 22.34 -1.02
CA PRO A 202 -4.04 20.98 -0.82
C PRO A 202 -4.54 20.29 -2.10
N ARG A 203 -4.62 21.00 -3.24
CA ARG A 203 -4.98 20.40 -4.53
C ARG A 203 -3.83 19.65 -5.20
N ILE A 204 -2.59 19.90 -4.76
CA ILE A 204 -1.41 19.24 -5.32
C ILE A 204 -1.27 17.85 -4.68
N PRO A 205 -1.05 16.77 -5.47
CA PRO A 205 -0.79 15.43 -4.94
C PRO A 205 0.56 15.39 -4.24
N ASN A 206 0.59 15.80 -2.97
CA ASN A 206 1.78 16.02 -2.18
C ASN A 206 2.70 14.79 -2.07
N VAL A 207 2.13 13.59 -1.95
CA VAL A 207 2.89 12.31 -1.93
C VAL A 207 3.65 12.11 -3.24
N LEU A 208 3.01 12.33 -4.39
CA LEU A 208 3.65 12.17 -5.70
C LEU A 208 4.79 13.17 -5.88
N VAL A 209 4.59 14.42 -5.49
CA VAL A 209 5.64 15.44 -5.55
C VAL A 209 6.82 15.07 -4.65
N ALA A 210 6.55 14.61 -3.42
CA ALA A 210 7.61 14.17 -2.52
C ALA A 210 8.42 13.03 -3.13
N VAL A 211 7.76 12.01 -3.70
CA VAL A 211 8.44 10.90 -4.40
C VAL A 211 9.25 11.40 -5.59
N ALA A 212 8.70 12.28 -6.43
CA ALA A 212 9.41 12.80 -7.59
C ALA A 212 10.67 13.59 -7.19
N VAL A 213 10.55 14.48 -6.20
CA VAL A 213 11.65 15.31 -5.71
C VAL A 213 12.73 14.45 -5.05
N THR A 214 12.36 13.53 -4.16
CA THR A 214 13.36 12.65 -3.50
C THR A 214 14.03 11.71 -4.49
N THR A 215 13.32 11.22 -5.50
CA THR A 215 13.91 10.41 -6.58
C THR A 215 14.93 11.20 -7.38
N LEU A 216 14.62 12.45 -7.74
CA LEU A 216 15.56 13.33 -8.45
C LEU A 216 16.80 13.64 -7.60
N ILE A 217 16.63 13.90 -6.30
CA ILE A 217 17.74 14.12 -5.37
C ILE A 217 18.60 12.86 -5.27
N SER A 218 17.98 11.69 -5.12
CA SER A 218 18.68 10.39 -5.06
C SER A 218 19.51 10.16 -6.32
N TRP A 219 18.93 10.39 -7.49
CA TRP A 219 19.60 10.25 -8.78
C TRP A 219 20.77 11.23 -8.94
N ALA A 220 20.55 12.52 -8.63
CA ALA A 220 21.57 13.56 -8.79
C ALA A 220 22.76 13.39 -7.83
N THR A 221 22.53 12.83 -6.64
CA THR A 221 23.58 12.59 -5.64
C THR A 221 24.23 11.21 -5.78
N GLY A 222 23.72 10.34 -6.64
CA GLY A 222 24.21 8.97 -6.78
C GLY A 222 23.97 8.12 -5.53
N PHE A 223 22.93 8.43 -4.75
CA PHE A 223 22.67 7.88 -3.42
C PHE A 223 22.69 6.34 -3.37
N ASP A 224 22.17 5.69 -4.40
CA ASP A 224 21.99 4.23 -4.48
C ASP A 224 23.31 3.47 -4.73
N HIS A 225 24.42 4.17 -5.06
CA HIS A 225 25.74 3.58 -5.34
C HIS A 225 25.69 2.29 -6.18
N ASN A 226 24.77 2.22 -7.16
CA ASN A 226 24.51 0.98 -7.90
C ASN A 226 25.73 0.55 -8.73
N VAL A 227 26.40 -0.52 -8.32
CA VAL A 227 27.45 -1.18 -9.12
C VAL A 227 26.82 -2.34 -9.88
N ARG A 228 26.83 -2.28 -11.22
CA ARG A 228 26.44 -3.42 -12.07
C ARG A 228 27.61 -4.36 -12.19
N LEU A 229 27.64 -5.40 -11.36
CA LEU A 229 28.64 -6.47 -11.43
C LEU A 229 28.15 -7.58 -12.37
N PRO A 230 28.99 -8.06 -13.31
CA PRO A 230 28.68 -9.26 -14.07
C PRO A 230 28.61 -10.49 -13.14
N LEU A 231 27.70 -11.43 -13.41
CA LEU A 231 27.48 -12.63 -12.57
C LEU A 231 28.77 -13.44 -12.31
N SER A 232 29.76 -13.35 -13.21
CA SER A 232 31.07 -13.99 -13.07
C SER A 232 31.94 -13.45 -11.92
N SER A 233 31.65 -12.27 -11.37
CA SER A 233 32.42 -11.70 -10.25
C SER A 233 31.89 -12.09 -8.86
N VAL A 234 30.77 -12.83 -8.80
CA VAL A 234 30.20 -13.36 -7.56
C VAL A 234 30.62 -14.83 -7.43
N GLU A 235 31.92 -15.10 -7.34
CA GLU A 235 32.41 -16.43 -6.95
C GLU A 235 32.24 -16.60 -5.44
N SER A 236 31.35 -17.50 -5.02
CA SER A 236 31.33 -17.98 -3.63
C SER A 236 32.58 -18.84 -3.40
N ARG A 237 33.57 -18.29 -2.70
CA ARG A 237 34.59 -19.12 -2.06
C ARG A 237 34.01 -19.86 -0.86
#